data_AF-A0A7Y1YAR0-F1
#
_entry.id   AF-A0A7Y1YAR0-F1
#
_cell.length_a   1.000
_cell.length_b   1.000
_cell.length_c   1.000
_cell.angle_alpha   90.00
_cell.angle_beta   90.00
_cell.angle_gamma   90.00
#
_symmetry.space_group_name_H-M   'P 1'
#
loop_
_entity.id
_entity.type
_entity.pdbx_description
1 polymer ?
#
loop_
_entity_poly.entity_id
_entity_poly.type
_entity_poly.pdbx_seq_one_letter_code
_entity_poly.pdbx_strand_id
1 'polypeptide(L)'
;MALNQALEAVPWKVGDASSELLLSVAASKPVRLDRPLSEEQLELAIHHGLFGLMADHDNPHLRNPAIPVFARLEARHSVMRSHLRPILTLLHESGVQATVLKGFQLAAWAYSNPMHRTTTDVDLLVPANQVDRAIEVLAEYEYVQTIPAKTPKADKRNIPIGDPTGVRFTLDLHWDLFSYSQLRGCAAGATDWAWQQATFVEDHPLGPMWELPEAARIAFLCTHALLDHRFRLILFRDLAEVAATKPDWVSLVSFAHRWQLRSTTYLALLMAVGLFEADIPREALQALRKRSLPVLVSEQLLRRADLVQFDGHRAHPLNLAIVLVHDDVRDRARLLMQAPAAFPGWQARVAQGDQAVGRPKPATAAPVVLHLLPVDLARGAQTYAKALCAALEDHRARHLTMTIFRSEDDPLETDLSLDVMPGRGRRFGFDVRAAFELRRALRKMKPAIIVAHGGEPLKYVAVVAPRRSKLVYYKIGKAAGRFKSEMRRRLYSLMLRRVDVLAGVSREMVEEAETLQNVPAKRTIYIPNGRE
;
A
#
# COMPACT_ATOMS: atom_id res chain seq x y z
N MET A 1 19.72 -39.43 -8.08
CA MET A 1 19.16 -39.54 -9.45
C MET A 1 17.68 -39.17 -9.55
N ALA A 2 16.74 -39.80 -8.84
CA ALA A 2 15.30 -39.47 -8.96
C ALA A 2 14.91 -38.04 -8.51
N LEU A 3 15.66 -37.43 -7.58
CA LEU A 3 15.43 -36.06 -7.12
C LEU A 3 15.95 -34.99 -8.11
N ASN A 4 16.96 -35.33 -8.92
CA ASN A 4 17.52 -34.43 -9.94
C ASN A 4 16.48 -34.18 -11.03
N GLN A 5 15.72 -35.21 -11.42
CA GLN A 5 14.57 -35.05 -12.32
C GLN A 5 13.44 -34.22 -11.67
N ALA A 6 13.19 -34.30 -10.36
CA ALA A 6 12.09 -33.56 -9.73
C ALA A 6 12.33 -32.05 -9.59
N LEU A 7 13.59 -31.62 -9.42
CA LEU A 7 13.93 -30.18 -9.42
C LEU A 7 13.93 -29.61 -10.85
N GLU A 8 14.24 -30.43 -11.86
CA GLU A 8 14.45 -30.03 -13.26
C GLU A 8 13.24 -30.28 -14.20
N ALA A 9 12.24 -31.11 -13.85
CA ALA A 9 11.27 -31.62 -14.85
C ALA A 9 9.89 -30.95 -14.92
N VAL A 10 9.53 -30.01 -14.04
CA VAL A 10 8.27 -29.28 -14.17
C VAL A 10 8.55 -27.78 -14.18
N PRO A 11 8.50 -27.11 -15.35
CA PRO A 11 8.62 -25.66 -15.42
C PRO A 11 7.53 -25.03 -14.56
N TRP A 12 7.90 -23.97 -13.86
CA TRP A 12 6.93 -23.16 -13.12
C TRP A 12 5.88 -22.66 -14.08
N LYS A 13 4.60 -22.78 -13.70
CA LYS A 13 3.53 -22.22 -14.51
C LYS A 13 3.66 -20.71 -14.50
N VAL A 14 4.28 -20.18 -15.55
CA VAL A 14 4.17 -18.79 -15.93
C VAL A 14 2.73 -18.61 -16.42
N GLY A 15 2.02 -17.66 -15.83
CA GLY A 15 0.60 -17.42 -16.07
C GLY A 15 0.26 -16.99 -17.49
N ASP A 16 -0.55 -15.95 -17.60
CA ASP A 16 -0.75 -15.27 -18.89
C ASP A 16 0.44 -14.39 -19.28
N ALA A 17 0.34 -13.71 -20.43
CA ALA A 17 1.38 -12.81 -20.92
C ALA A 17 1.72 -11.66 -19.95
N SER A 18 0.76 -11.21 -19.14
CA SER A 18 0.99 -10.20 -18.09
C SER A 18 1.84 -10.78 -16.95
N SER A 19 1.60 -12.04 -16.60
CA SER A 19 2.37 -12.75 -15.58
C SER A 19 3.80 -13.02 -16.03
N GLU A 20 3.98 -13.45 -17.28
CA GLU A 20 5.31 -13.61 -17.90
C GLU A 20 6.10 -12.31 -17.92
N LEU A 21 5.43 -11.21 -18.29
CA LEU A 21 6.01 -9.88 -18.30
C LEU A 21 6.51 -9.46 -16.92
N LEU A 22 5.65 -9.55 -15.89
CA LEU A 22 6.02 -9.12 -14.53
C LEU A 22 7.06 -10.03 -13.88
N LEU A 23 7.04 -11.33 -14.15
CA LEU A 23 8.11 -12.24 -13.73
C LEU A 23 9.43 -11.88 -14.39
N SER A 24 9.43 -11.55 -15.68
CA SER A 24 10.64 -11.12 -16.39
C SER A 24 11.20 -9.83 -15.81
N VAL A 25 10.34 -8.84 -15.52
CA VAL A 25 10.74 -7.60 -14.83
C VAL A 25 11.32 -7.90 -13.45
N ALA A 26 10.62 -8.70 -12.64
CA ALA A 26 11.05 -9.07 -11.30
C ALA A 26 12.38 -9.87 -11.29
N ALA A 27 12.64 -10.65 -12.34
CA ALA A 27 13.87 -11.39 -12.56
C ALA A 27 14.99 -10.56 -13.21
N SER A 28 14.75 -9.27 -13.50
CA SER A 28 15.67 -8.42 -14.28
C SER A 28 16.06 -9.03 -15.63
N LYS A 29 15.17 -9.81 -16.24
CA LYS A 29 15.37 -10.41 -17.57
C LYS A 29 15.01 -9.41 -18.66
N PRO A 30 15.63 -9.49 -19.86
CA PRO A 30 15.27 -8.63 -20.97
C PRO A 30 13.78 -8.77 -21.36
N VAL A 31 13.06 -7.66 -21.36
CA VAL A 31 11.65 -7.62 -21.79
C VAL A 31 11.51 -7.00 -23.18
N ARG A 32 10.92 -7.77 -24.10
CA ARG A 32 10.46 -7.27 -25.41
C ARG A 32 8.99 -6.86 -25.31
N LEU A 33 8.77 -5.56 -25.21
CA LEU A 33 7.46 -4.93 -25.20
C LEU A 33 7.49 -3.76 -26.18
N ASP A 34 6.60 -3.78 -27.17
CA ASP A 34 6.48 -2.82 -28.29
C ASP A 34 5.25 -1.91 -28.17
N ARG A 35 4.51 -2.05 -27.06
CA ARG A 35 3.30 -1.30 -26.73
C ARG A 35 3.34 -0.79 -25.30
N PRO A 36 2.59 0.28 -24.96
CA PRO A 36 2.38 0.67 -23.57
C PRO A 36 1.77 -0.47 -22.74
N LEU A 37 2.06 -0.44 -21.44
CA LEU A 37 1.40 -1.30 -20.45
C LEU A 37 -0.11 -1.01 -20.42
N SER A 38 -0.91 -2.05 -20.25
CA SER A 38 -2.32 -1.86 -19.87
C SER A 38 -2.43 -1.39 -18.42
N GLU A 39 -3.59 -0.83 -18.06
CA GLU A 39 -3.90 -0.44 -16.68
C GLU A 39 -3.75 -1.62 -15.71
N GLU A 40 -4.28 -2.78 -16.07
CA GLU A 40 -4.16 -4.02 -15.29
C GLU A 40 -2.69 -4.43 -15.06
N GLN A 41 -1.84 -4.32 -16.08
CA GLN A 41 -0.41 -4.63 -15.94
C GLN A 41 0.30 -3.65 -15.00
N LEU A 42 -0.11 -2.38 -15.02
CA LEU A 42 0.40 -1.36 -14.12
C LEU A 42 -0.04 -1.63 -12.67
N GLU A 43 -1.32 -1.95 -12.46
CA GLU A 43 -1.87 -2.30 -11.14
C GLU A 43 -1.18 -3.54 -10.55
N LEU A 44 -0.96 -4.58 -11.35
CA LEU A 44 -0.22 -5.76 -10.93
C LEU A 44 1.24 -5.42 -10.59
N ALA A 45 1.91 -4.57 -11.36
CA ALA A 45 3.24 -4.10 -11.02
C ALA A 45 3.28 -3.35 -9.68
N ILE A 46 2.23 -2.58 -9.34
CA ILE A 46 2.12 -1.87 -8.06
C ILE A 46 1.99 -2.90 -6.94
N HIS A 47 1.05 -3.85 -7.13
CA HIS A 47 0.80 -4.92 -6.19
C HIS A 47 2.07 -5.72 -5.86
N HIS A 48 2.87 -6.05 -6.88
CA HIS A 48 4.09 -6.84 -6.72
C HIS A 48 5.32 -6.01 -6.36
N GLY A 49 5.23 -4.68 -6.28
CA GLY A 49 6.32 -3.80 -5.83
C GLY A 49 7.46 -3.62 -6.84
N LEU A 50 7.16 -3.68 -8.14
CA LEU A 50 8.18 -3.77 -9.20
C LEU A 50 8.62 -2.42 -9.81
N PHE A 51 8.10 -1.29 -9.31
CA PHE A 51 8.34 0.02 -9.93
C PHE A 51 9.80 0.49 -9.91
N GLY A 52 10.57 0.13 -8.89
CA GLY A 52 12.01 0.42 -8.86
C GLY A 52 12.75 -0.28 -10.00
N LEU A 53 12.41 -1.55 -10.26
CA LEU A 53 12.97 -2.33 -11.37
C LEU A 53 12.50 -1.80 -12.73
N MET A 54 11.22 -1.43 -12.85
CA MET A 54 10.68 -0.89 -14.11
C MET A 54 11.26 0.48 -14.46
N ALA A 55 11.46 1.36 -13.47
CA ALA A 55 12.03 2.68 -13.68
C ALA A 55 13.49 2.63 -14.12
N ASP A 56 14.21 1.57 -13.75
CA ASP A 56 15.61 1.32 -14.15
C ASP A 56 15.71 0.42 -15.40
N HIS A 57 14.58 0.07 -16.03
CA HIS A 57 14.56 -0.85 -17.16
C HIS A 57 14.90 -0.15 -18.49
N ASP A 58 15.61 -0.84 -19.39
CA ASP A 58 16.02 -0.29 -20.70
C ASP A 58 14.83 -0.02 -21.65
N ASN A 59 13.81 -0.88 -21.57
CA ASN A 59 12.59 -0.75 -22.36
C ASN A 59 11.76 0.51 -21.97
N PRO A 60 11.55 1.47 -22.89
CA PRO A 60 10.84 2.72 -22.60
C PRO A 60 9.36 2.53 -22.25
N HIS A 61 8.72 1.46 -22.72
CA HIS A 61 7.31 1.16 -22.40
C HIS A 61 7.12 0.67 -20.97
N LEU A 62 8.18 0.20 -20.30
CA LEU A 62 8.20 -0.07 -18.86
C LEU A 62 8.64 1.16 -18.07
N ARG A 63 9.75 1.78 -18.51
CA ARG A 63 10.38 2.89 -17.80
C ARG A 63 9.51 4.13 -17.71
N ASN A 64 8.98 4.62 -18.84
CA ASN A 64 8.26 5.89 -18.90
C ASN A 64 7.01 5.92 -18.00
N PRO A 65 6.14 4.89 -17.97
CA PRO A 65 5.02 4.89 -17.02
C PRO A 65 5.45 4.67 -15.57
N ALA A 66 6.60 4.05 -15.32
CA ALA A 66 7.11 3.83 -13.97
C ALA A 66 7.71 5.10 -13.35
N ILE A 67 8.39 5.95 -14.13
CA ILE A 67 9.11 7.14 -13.64
C ILE A 67 8.25 8.03 -12.73
N PRO A 68 7.01 8.45 -13.07
CA PRO A 68 6.23 9.34 -12.21
C PRO A 68 5.80 8.69 -10.88
N VAL A 69 5.57 7.37 -10.87
CA VAL A 69 5.23 6.63 -9.65
C VAL A 69 6.49 6.48 -8.81
N PHE A 70 7.59 6.06 -9.43
CA PHE A 70 8.87 5.86 -8.80
C PHE A 70 9.43 7.16 -8.20
N ALA A 71 9.39 8.29 -8.91
CA ALA A 71 9.82 9.59 -8.38
C ALA A 71 9.04 10.01 -7.13
N ARG A 72 7.73 9.70 -7.07
CA ARG A 72 6.91 9.94 -5.86
C ARG A 72 7.29 9.01 -4.72
N LEU A 73 7.58 7.74 -5.02
CA LEU A 73 8.06 6.78 -4.02
C LEU A 73 9.42 7.20 -3.47
N GLU A 74 10.33 7.69 -4.32
CA GLU A 74 11.66 8.13 -3.90
C GLU A 74 11.63 9.42 -3.08
N ALA A 75 10.80 10.39 -3.47
CA ALA A 75 10.56 11.57 -2.65
C ALA A 75 10.05 11.18 -1.25
N ARG A 76 9.13 10.21 -1.20
CA ARG A 76 8.61 9.66 0.05
C ARG A 76 9.68 8.88 0.83
N HIS A 77 10.52 8.09 0.17
CA HIS A 77 11.62 7.34 0.80
C HIS A 77 12.67 8.26 1.39
N SER A 78 12.99 9.36 0.71
CA SER A 78 13.91 10.38 1.23
C SER A 78 13.41 10.91 2.58
N VAL A 79 12.13 11.27 2.68
CA VAL A 79 11.52 11.71 3.95
C VAL A 79 11.47 10.58 4.98
N MET A 80 11.06 9.37 4.60
CA MET A 80 11.04 8.22 5.52
C MET A 80 12.45 7.93 6.09
N ARG A 81 13.48 7.99 5.24
CA ARG A 81 14.87 7.76 5.61
C ARG A 81 15.41 8.87 6.53
N SER A 82 14.99 10.12 6.34
CA SER A 82 15.39 11.21 7.24
C SER A 82 14.84 11.05 8.66
N HIS A 83 13.76 10.29 8.86
CA HIS A 83 13.26 9.95 10.20
C HIS A 83 13.98 8.76 10.86
N LEU A 84 14.57 7.84 10.09
CA LEU A 84 15.16 6.62 10.66
C LEU A 84 16.28 6.92 11.65
N ARG A 85 17.22 7.81 11.28
CA ARG A 85 18.36 8.14 12.15
C ARG A 85 17.89 8.78 13.46
N PRO A 86 17.08 9.86 13.45
CA PRO A 86 16.52 10.42 14.67
C PRO A 86 15.78 9.40 15.55
N ILE A 87 14.95 8.54 14.95
CA ILE A 87 14.19 7.52 15.70
C ILE A 87 15.12 6.50 16.34
N LEU A 88 16.10 5.99 15.58
CA LEU A 88 17.05 4.99 16.07
C LEU A 88 17.98 5.57 17.14
N THR A 89 18.43 6.82 16.97
CA THR A 89 19.17 7.56 18.01
C THR A 89 18.35 7.72 19.27
N LEU A 90 17.10 8.17 19.16
CA LEU A 90 16.20 8.35 20.31
C LEU A 90 15.98 7.04 21.08
N LEU A 91 15.77 5.93 20.37
CA LEU A 91 15.65 4.61 20.98
C LEU A 91 16.95 4.18 21.67
N HIS A 92 18.09 4.35 21.00
CA HIS A 92 19.40 4.02 21.54
C HIS A 92 19.73 4.80 22.82
N GLU A 93 19.57 6.13 22.80
CA GLU A 93 19.80 7.01 23.96
C GLU A 93 18.86 6.68 25.13
N SER A 94 17.68 6.16 24.82
CA SER A 94 16.70 5.68 25.81
C SER A 94 16.96 4.25 26.30
N GLY A 95 18.06 3.62 25.89
CA GLY A 95 18.43 2.25 26.26
C GLY A 95 17.56 1.16 25.61
N VAL A 96 16.83 1.49 24.55
CA VAL A 96 15.98 0.54 23.81
C VAL A 96 16.77 -0.04 22.63
N GLN A 97 16.89 -1.36 22.60
CA GLN A 97 17.48 -2.06 21.47
C GLN A 97 16.49 -2.06 20.31
N ALA A 98 16.95 -1.65 19.13
CA ALA A 98 16.12 -1.60 17.93
C ALA A 98 16.90 -2.03 16.69
N THR A 99 16.23 -2.71 15.77
CA THR A 99 16.74 -3.03 14.43
C THR A 99 15.67 -2.75 13.40
N VAL A 100 16.07 -2.31 12.21
CA VAL A 100 15.18 -2.27 11.02
C VAL A 100 15.20 -3.65 10.36
N LEU A 101 14.03 -4.24 10.09
CA LEU A 101 13.93 -5.65 9.63
C LEU A 101 14.05 -5.83 8.12
N LYS A 102 13.42 -4.94 7.35
CA LYS A 102 13.30 -5.03 5.88
C LYS A 102 13.20 -3.64 5.26
N GLY A 103 12.85 -3.56 3.98
CA GLY A 103 12.76 -2.29 3.26
C GLY A 103 14.15 -1.65 3.19
N PHE A 104 14.36 -0.53 3.89
CA PHE A 104 15.63 0.20 3.86
C PHE A 104 16.84 -0.62 4.29
N GLN A 105 16.70 -1.45 5.33
CA GLN A 105 17.83 -2.28 5.79
C GLN A 105 18.18 -3.36 4.78
N LEU A 106 17.16 -3.98 4.20
CA LEU A 106 17.35 -5.03 3.20
C LEU A 106 17.91 -4.47 1.90
N ALA A 107 17.43 -3.29 1.49
CA ALA A 107 17.94 -2.56 0.34
C ALA A 107 19.43 -2.21 0.49
N ALA A 108 19.85 -1.79 1.68
CA ALA A 108 21.26 -1.48 1.96
C ALA A 108 22.14 -2.74 2.06
N TRP A 109 21.59 -3.85 2.56
CA TRP A 109 22.34 -5.08 2.81
C TRP A 109 22.52 -5.95 1.56
N ALA A 110 21.46 -6.14 0.76
CA ALA A 110 21.44 -7.18 -0.27
C ALA A 110 21.35 -6.64 -1.71
N TYR A 111 20.71 -5.48 -1.91
CA TYR A 111 20.47 -4.96 -3.25
C TYR A 111 21.69 -4.20 -3.79
N SER A 112 22.14 -4.57 -4.98
CA SER A 112 23.19 -3.82 -5.70
C SER A 112 22.76 -2.39 -6.02
N ASN A 113 21.50 -2.19 -6.40
CA ASN A 113 20.85 -0.89 -6.50
C ASN A 113 19.73 -0.81 -5.44
N PRO A 114 19.93 -0.10 -4.31
CA PRO A 114 18.94 0.01 -3.24
C PRO A 114 17.56 0.53 -3.69
N MET A 115 17.53 1.26 -4.80
CA MET A 115 16.32 1.87 -5.37
C MET A 115 15.35 0.84 -5.98
N HIS A 116 15.85 -0.35 -6.32
CA HIS A 116 14.97 -1.43 -6.79
C HIS A 116 14.02 -1.91 -5.71
N ARG A 117 14.40 -1.75 -4.43
CA ARG A 117 13.61 -2.20 -3.29
C ARG A 117 12.72 -1.09 -2.73
N THR A 118 11.60 -0.88 -3.40
CA THR A 118 10.62 0.11 -2.92
C THR A 118 9.94 -0.34 -1.61
N THR A 119 9.68 0.60 -0.69
CA THR A 119 8.96 0.36 0.58
C THR A 119 7.90 1.43 0.85
N THR A 120 6.91 1.13 1.69
CA THR A 120 5.83 2.07 2.05
C THR A 120 5.71 2.30 3.55
N ASP A 121 6.30 1.39 4.32
CA ASP A 121 6.35 1.24 5.76
C ASP A 121 7.81 1.09 6.23
N VAL A 122 8.01 1.25 7.54
CA VAL A 122 9.26 0.96 8.25
C VAL A 122 8.97 -0.11 9.29
N ASP A 123 9.60 -1.28 9.17
CA ASP A 123 9.48 -2.33 10.17
C ASP A 123 10.65 -2.28 11.15
N LEU A 124 10.34 -1.94 12.41
CA LEU A 124 11.29 -2.00 13.52
C LEU A 124 11.01 -3.24 14.35
N LEU A 125 12.06 -3.89 14.84
CA LEU A 125 11.97 -4.91 15.88
C LEU A 125 12.66 -4.40 17.14
N VAL A 126 12.01 -4.60 18.28
CA VAL A 126 12.57 -4.41 19.63
C VAL A 126 12.45 -5.71 20.43
N PRO A 127 13.23 -5.91 21.51
CA PRO A 127 13.01 -7.02 22.44
C PRO A 127 11.61 -6.98 23.04
N ALA A 128 10.99 -8.15 23.25
CA ALA A 128 9.62 -8.24 23.77
C ALA A 128 9.43 -7.59 25.14
N ASN A 129 10.45 -7.62 25.99
CA ASN A 129 10.46 -6.96 27.30
C ASN A 129 10.69 -5.44 27.23
N GLN A 130 10.98 -4.87 26.06
CA GLN A 130 11.21 -3.44 25.85
C GLN A 130 10.10 -2.76 25.05
N VAL A 131 9.05 -3.49 24.64
CA VAL A 131 7.97 -2.95 23.79
C VAL A 131 7.28 -1.75 24.42
N ASP A 132 6.90 -1.83 25.68
CA ASP A 132 6.19 -0.73 26.35
C ASP A 132 7.09 0.51 26.43
N ARG A 133 8.37 0.31 26.78
CA ARG A 133 9.36 1.40 26.79
C ARG A 133 9.59 2.00 25.40
N ALA A 134 9.66 1.16 24.36
CA ALA A 134 9.79 1.62 22.98
C ALA A 134 8.58 2.46 22.55
N ILE A 135 7.36 2.07 22.94
CA ILE A 135 6.13 2.82 22.66
C ILE A 135 6.14 4.17 23.38
N GLU A 136 6.56 4.21 24.65
CA GLU A 136 6.70 5.46 25.41
C GLU A 136 7.67 6.42 24.71
N VAL A 137 8.87 5.94 24.38
CA VAL A 137 9.92 6.72 23.72
C VAL A 137 9.46 7.21 22.34
N LEU A 138 8.84 6.34 21.54
CA LEU A 138 8.33 6.72 20.22
C LEU A 138 7.16 7.70 20.29
N ALA A 139 6.38 7.69 21.38
CA ALA A 139 5.31 8.66 21.58
C ALA A 139 5.83 10.09 21.82
N GLU A 140 7.08 10.23 22.26
CA GLU A 140 7.74 11.53 22.46
C GLU A 140 8.34 12.09 21.15
N TYR A 141 8.42 11.27 20.09
CA TYR A 141 8.91 11.73 18.80
C TYR A 141 7.92 12.72 18.18
N GLU A 142 8.39 13.93 17.85
CA GLU A 142 7.54 15.08 17.50
C GLU A 142 6.60 14.85 16.30
N TYR A 143 6.93 13.90 15.42
CA TYR A 143 6.14 13.56 14.23
C TYR A 143 5.10 12.45 14.49
N VAL A 144 5.03 11.92 15.71
CA VAL A 144 4.04 10.95 16.15
C VAL A 144 2.87 11.69 16.82
N GLN A 145 1.70 11.66 16.18
CA GLN A 145 0.52 12.36 16.72
C GLN A 145 -0.21 11.55 17.78
N THR A 146 -0.49 10.29 17.47
CA THR A 146 -1.22 9.38 18.36
C THR A 146 -0.86 7.96 17.99
N ILE A 147 -0.50 7.14 18.96
CA ILE A 147 -0.28 5.70 18.76
C ILE A 147 -1.61 4.97 18.99
N PRO A 148 -2.28 4.46 17.95
CA PRO A 148 -3.55 3.75 18.08
C PRO A 148 -3.40 2.55 19.01
N ALA A 149 -4.46 2.20 19.75
CA ALA A 149 -4.48 0.99 20.56
C ALA A 149 -4.22 -0.26 19.70
N LYS A 150 -3.52 -1.24 20.27
CA LYS A 150 -3.27 -2.52 19.61
C LYS A 150 -4.59 -3.22 19.30
N THR A 151 -4.80 -3.63 18.05
CA THR A 151 -5.93 -4.47 17.68
C THR A 151 -5.79 -5.88 18.25
N PRO A 152 -6.88 -6.53 18.67
CA PRO A 152 -6.82 -7.91 19.15
C PRO A 152 -6.17 -8.83 18.10
N LYS A 153 -5.17 -9.61 18.51
CA LYS A 153 -4.37 -10.52 17.66
C LYS A 153 -3.38 -9.85 16.70
N ALA A 154 -3.17 -8.53 16.77
CA ALA A 154 -2.07 -7.90 16.04
C ALA A 154 -0.73 -8.44 16.55
N ASP A 155 0.17 -8.70 15.62
CA ASP A 155 1.55 -9.15 15.81
C ASP A 155 2.55 -7.99 15.97
N LYS A 156 2.10 -6.78 15.70
CA LYS A 156 2.88 -5.54 15.75
C LYS A 156 2.05 -4.35 16.26
N ARG A 157 2.71 -3.22 16.48
CA ARG A 157 2.10 -1.92 16.80
C ARG A 157 2.32 -0.95 15.65
N ASN A 158 1.25 -0.48 15.04
CA ASN A 158 1.32 0.49 13.93
C ASN A 158 1.42 1.90 14.51
N ILE A 159 2.53 2.59 14.27
CA ILE A 159 2.82 3.94 14.75
C ILE A 159 2.80 4.90 13.55
N PRO A 160 1.77 5.75 13.40
CA PRO A 160 1.70 6.68 12.29
C PRO A 160 2.68 7.85 12.51
N ILE A 161 3.46 8.14 11.47
CA ILE A 161 4.37 9.29 11.40
C ILE A 161 3.86 10.25 10.34
N GLY A 162 3.70 11.51 10.72
CA GLY A 162 3.26 12.59 9.83
C GLY A 162 4.29 13.70 9.76
N ASP A 163 4.94 13.85 8.62
CA ASP A 163 5.94 14.87 8.37
C ASP A 163 5.31 16.18 7.84
N PRO A 164 5.84 17.38 8.19
CA PRO A 164 5.37 18.67 7.71
C PRO A 164 5.39 18.83 6.19
N THR A 165 6.21 18.06 5.46
CA THR A 165 6.17 18.00 3.98
C THR A 165 4.87 17.40 3.43
N GLY A 166 4.02 16.84 4.29
CA GLY A 166 2.77 16.15 3.94
C GLY A 166 2.94 14.66 3.73
N VAL A 167 4.17 14.13 3.77
CA VAL A 167 4.43 12.69 3.74
C VAL A 167 3.95 12.04 5.04
N ARG A 168 3.18 10.97 4.92
CA ARG A 168 2.68 10.18 6.05
C ARG A 168 2.99 8.71 5.85
N PHE A 169 3.60 8.05 6.80
CA PHE A 169 3.92 6.62 6.73
C PHE A 169 3.70 5.93 8.08
N THR A 170 3.77 4.61 8.06
CA THR A 170 3.63 3.79 9.26
C THR A 170 4.98 3.21 9.63
N LEU A 171 5.34 3.36 10.90
CA LEU A 171 6.36 2.57 11.56
C LEU A 171 5.65 1.40 12.24
N ASP A 172 5.94 0.20 11.75
CA ASP A 172 5.43 -1.05 12.28
C ASP A 172 6.42 -1.60 13.32
N LEU A 173 6.07 -1.47 14.60
CA LEU A 173 6.88 -1.92 15.72
C LEU A 173 6.54 -3.38 16.07
N HIS A 174 7.47 -4.26 15.77
CA HIS A 174 7.43 -5.70 16.04
C HIS A 174 8.23 -6.05 17.30
N TRP A 175 7.92 -7.19 17.91
CA TRP A 175 8.68 -7.75 19.03
C TRP A 175 8.96 -9.25 18.93
N ASP A 176 8.49 -9.87 17.85
CA ASP A 176 8.73 -11.26 17.52
C ASP A 176 8.91 -11.36 16.00
N LEU A 177 9.97 -12.04 15.57
CA LEU A 177 10.28 -12.26 14.15
C LEU A 177 9.27 -13.23 13.52
N PHE A 178 8.73 -14.17 14.31
CA PHE A 178 8.00 -15.33 13.80
C PHE A 178 6.56 -15.38 14.32
N SER A 179 5.95 -14.20 14.46
CA SER A 179 4.62 -13.97 15.04
C SER A 179 3.44 -14.46 14.19
N TYR A 180 3.70 -14.99 13.00
CA TYR A 180 2.68 -15.59 12.13
C TYR A 180 1.92 -16.69 12.86
N SER A 181 0.59 -16.63 12.83
CA SER A 181 -0.26 -17.64 13.49
C SER A 181 0.00 -19.07 13.01
N GLN A 182 0.47 -19.21 11.77
CA GLN A 182 0.85 -20.45 11.10
C GLN A 182 2.17 -21.03 11.64
N LEU A 183 2.98 -20.24 12.35
CA LEU A 183 4.21 -20.67 13.01
C LEU A 183 4.02 -20.97 14.50
N ARG A 184 2.77 -20.95 15.01
CA ARG A 184 2.51 -21.26 16.43
C ARG A 184 3.00 -22.67 16.77
N GLY A 185 4.01 -22.73 17.64
CA GLY A 185 4.67 -23.98 18.06
C GLY A 185 6.05 -24.16 17.45
N CYS A 186 6.34 -23.50 16.32
CA CYS A 186 7.68 -23.29 15.79
C CYS A 186 8.32 -22.01 16.34
N ALA A 187 9.64 -21.88 16.16
CA ALA A 187 10.42 -20.68 16.44
C ALA A 187 10.33 -20.11 17.87
N ALA A 188 9.82 -20.88 18.83
CA ALA A 188 9.73 -20.47 20.23
C ALA A 188 11.13 -20.16 20.79
N GLY A 189 11.39 -18.91 21.18
CA GLY A 189 12.69 -18.45 21.66
C GLY A 189 13.70 -18.09 20.57
N ALA A 190 13.35 -18.19 19.29
CA ALA A 190 14.24 -17.84 18.18
C ALA A 190 14.57 -16.35 18.15
N THR A 191 13.59 -15.47 18.43
CA THR A 191 13.80 -14.03 18.51
C THR A 191 14.65 -13.64 19.72
N ASP A 192 14.40 -14.22 20.89
CA ASP A 192 15.22 -13.97 22.08
C ASP A 192 16.67 -14.40 21.86
N TRP A 193 16.88 -15.57 21.23
CA TRP A 193 18.21 -16.01 20.83
C TRP A 193 18.85 -15.05 19.82
N ALA A 194 18.09 -14.57 18.82
CA ALA A 194 18.61 -13.61 17.85
C ALA A 194 19.07 -12.31 18.53
N TRP A 195 18.32 -11.81 19.53
CA TRP A 195 18.72 -10.67 20.35
C TRP A 195 19.96 -10.93 21.20
N GLN A 196 20.09 -12.13 21.79
CA GLN A 196 21.29 -12.53 22.55
C GLN A 196 22.56 -12.57 21.69
N GLN A 197 22.41 -12.78 20.39
CA GLN A 197 23.52 -12.82 19.43
C GLN A 197 23.65 -11.52 18.63
N ALA A 198 22.80 -10.52 18.89
CA ALA A 198 22.80 -9.28 18.14
C ALA A 198 24.01 -8.42 18.49
N THR A 199 24.53 -7.71 17.50
CA THR A 199 25.67 -6.80 17.65
C THR A 199 25.21 -5.36 17.45
N PHE A 200 25.63 -4.45 18.33
CA PHE A 200 25.33 -3.03 18.16
C PHE A 200 26.25 -2.40 17.11
N VAL A 201 25.68 -1.58 16.24
CA VAL A 201 26.38 -0.84 15.17
C VAL A 201 26.03 0.64 15.27
N GLU A 202 26.97 1.43 15.78
CA GLU A 202 26.79 2.86 16.02
C GLU A 202 26.70 3.66 14.71
N ASP A 203 27.64 3.44 13.78
CA ASP A 203 27.76 4.19 12.52
C ASP A 203 26.99 3.57 11.35
N HIS A 204 25.88 2.90 11.63
CA HIS A 204 25.07 2.30 10.57
C HIS A 204 24.43 3.41 9.68
N PRO A 205 24.33 3.23 8.34
CA PRO A 205 23.81 4.26 7.44
C PRO A 205 22.41 4.79 7.79
N LEU A 206 21.56 3.93 8.36
CA LEU A 206 20.20 4.28 8.77
C LEU A 206 20.13 4.96 10.15
N GLY A 207 21.19 4.94 10.95
CA GLY A 207 21.22 5.36 12.36
C GLY A 207 21.67 4.24 13.30
N PRO A 208 22.02 4.55 14.57
CA PRO A 208 22.57 3.58 15.51
C PRO A 208 21.56 2.47 15.80
N MET A 209 21.90 1.23 15.47
CA MET A 209 20.98 0.10 15.60
C MET A 209 21.70 -1.20 15.93
N TRP A 210 20.93 -2.19 16.33
CA TRP A 210 21.41 -3.55 16.52
C TRP A 210 21.26 -4.33 15.22
N GLU A 211 22.20 -5.21 14.92
CA GLU A 211 22.10 -6.17 13.83
C GLU A 211 21.89 -7.57 14.37
N LEU A 212 20.81 -8.22 13.93
CA LEU A 212 20.54 -9.61 14.26
C LEU A 212 21.44 -10.54 13.42
N PRO A 213 21.70 -11.77 13.89
CA PRO A 213 22.40 -12.78 13.11
C PRO A 213 21.79 -12.96 11.72
N GLU A 214 22.66 -13.07 10.71
CA GLU A 214 22.25 -13.20 9.30
C GLU A 214 21.23 -14.34 9.10
N ALA A 215 21.49 -15.52 9.69
CA ALA A 215 20.59 -16.67 9.61
C ALA A 215 19.17 -16.38 10.12
N ALA A 216 19.02 -15.57 11.17
CA ALA A 216 17.71 -15.18 11.71
C ALA A 216 16.99 -14.21 10.76
N ARG A 217 17.72 -13.24 10.18
CA ARG A 217 17.19 -12.29 9.18
C ARG A 217 16.70 -13.02 7.93
N ILE A 218 17.49 -13.97 7.41
CA ILE A 218 17.10 -14.75 6.23
C ILE A 218 15.90 -15.64 6.52
N ALA A 219 15.88 -16.31 7.68
CA ALA A 219 14.73 -17.12 8.09
C ALA A 219 13.46 -16.27 8.22
N PHE A 220 13.57 -15.06 8.78
CA PHE A 220 12.47 -14.08 8.82
C PHE A 220 11.98 -13.76 7.41
N LEU A 221 12.85 -13.38 6.48
CA LEU A 221 12.47 -13.08 5.10
C LEU A 221 11.79 -14.26 4.41
N CYS A 222 12.27 -15.48 4.63
CA CYS A 222 11.64 -16.69 4.09
C CYS A 222 10.20 -16.87 4.62
N THR A 223 10.02 -16.72 5.93
CA THR A 223 8.68 -16.82 6.54
C THR A 223 7.78 -15.68 6.08
N HIS A 224 8.31 -14.47 5.94
CA HIS A 224 7.57 -13.32 5.44
C HIS A 224 7.11 -13.54 4.00
N ALA A 225 8.00 -13.96 3.09
CA ALA A 225 7.66 -14.20 1.69
C ALA A 225 6.61 -15.31 1.51
N LEU A 226 6.72 -16.40 2.28
CA LEU A 226 5.83 -17.56 2.12
C LEU A 226 4.49 -17.42 2.84
N LEU A 227 4.47 -16.76 4.01
CA LEU A 227 3.28 -16.66 4.85
C LEU A 227 2.52 -15.35 4.66
N ASP A 228 3.10 -14.37 3.96
CA ASP A 228 2.37 -13.22 3.44
C ASP A 228 1.30 -13.69 2.44
N HIS A 229 0.04 -13.33 2.71
CA HIS A 229 -1.10 -13.80 1.95
C HIS A 229 -1.15 -13.29 0.50
N ARG A 230 -0.23 -12.40 0.07
CA ARG A 230 -0.26 -11.76 -1.25
C ARG A 230 0.83 -12.27 -2.21
N PHE A 231 1.76 -13.11 -1.76
CA PHE A 231 2.80 -13.71 -2.62
C PHE A 231 3.47 -12.70 -3.57
N ARG A 232 3.81 -11.52 -3.04
CA ARG A 232 4.34 -10.44 -3.87
C ARG A 232 5.73 -10.84 -4.41
N LEU A 233 5.95 -10.66 -5.71
CA LEU A 233 7.19 -11.06 -6.37
C LEU A 233 8.42 -10.40 -5.74
N ILE A 234 8.32 -9.14 -5.30
CA ILE A 234 9.40 -8.44 -4.61
C ILE A 234 9.91 -9.19 -3.37
N LEU A 235 9.05 -9.92 -2.64
CA LEU A 235 9.44 -10.67 -1.43
C LEU A 235 10.26 -11.92 -1.74
N PHE A 236 10.06 -12.53 -2.90
CA PHE A 236 10.88 -13.64 -3.35
C PHE A 236 12.14 -13.14 -4.07
N ARG A 237 12.08 -11.95 -4.71
CA ARG A 237 13.24 -11.25 -5.24
C ARG A 237 14.20 -10.84 -4.12
N ASP A 238 13.68 -10.38 -2.99
CA ASP A 238 14.44 -10.13 -1.75
C ASP A 238 15.36 -11.31 -1.40
N LEU A 239 14.86 -12.55 -1.51
CA LEU A 239 15.64 -13.76 -1.24
C LEU A 239 16.69 -14.06 -2.31
N ALA A 240 16.42 -13.70 -3.57
CA ALA A 240 17.39 -13.85 -4.65
C ALA A 240 18.55 -12.84 -4.50
N GLU A 241 18.27 -11.60 -4.10
CA GLU A 241 19.29 -10.59 -3.79
C GLU A 241 20.14 -11.01 -2.60
N VAL A 242 19.51 -11.51 -1.54
CA VAL A 242 20.23 -12.07 -0.39
C VAL A 242 21.08 -13.27 -0.80
N ALA A 243 20.58 -14.17 -1.66
CA ALA A 243 21.38 -15.30 -2.13
C ALA A 243 22.65 -14.84 -2.88
N ALA A 244 22.55 -13.75 -3.64
CA ALA A 244 23.66 -13.17 -4.39
C ALA A 244 24.79 -12.61 -3.47
N THR A 245 24.50 -12.29 -2.20
CA THR A 245 25.53 -11.90 -1.23
C THR A 245 26.34 -13.08 -0.70
N LYS A 246 25.99 -14.32 -1.09
CA LYS A 246 26.61 -15.58 -0.66
C LYS A 246 26.60 -15.73 0.88
N PRO A 247 25.41 -15.74 1.50
CA PRO A 247 25.28 -15.83 2.95
C PRO A 247 25.78 -17.17 3.47
N ASP A 248 25.98 -17.28 4.79
CA ASP A 248 26.32 -18.55 5.41
C ASP A 248 25.11 -19.51 5.44
N TRP A 249 25.01 -20.31 4.38
CA TRP A 249 23.97 -21.32 4.22
C TRP A 249 23.99 -22.39 5.31
N VAL A 250 25.17 -22.72 5.87
CA VAL A 250 25.28 -23.73 6.94
C VAL A 250 24.66 -23.18 8.22
N SER A 251 24.93 -21.91 8.54
CA SER A 251 24.29 -21.21 9.65
C SER A 251 22.78 -21.09 9.47
N LEU A 252 22.29 -20.77 8.26
CA LEU A 252 20.86 -20.75 7.97
C LEU A 252 20.20 -22.12 8.17
N VAL A 253 20.79 -23.19 7.62
CA VAL A 253 20.27 -24.56 7.77
C VAL A 253 20.21 -24.94 9.25
N SER A 254 21.27 -24.63 10.01
CA SER A 254 21.36 -24.91 11.44
C SER A 254 20.30 -24.15 12.23
N PHE A 255 20.10 -22.86 11.93
CA PHE A 255 19.06 -22.02 12.54
C PHE A 255 17.66 -22.57 12.23
N ALA A 256 17.37 -22.84 10.95
CA ALA A 256 16.08 -23.37 10.53
C ALA A 256 15.80 -24.75 11.14
N HIS A 257 16.82 -25.60 11.29
CA HIS A 257 16.70 -26.87 11.99
C HIS A 257 16.38 -26.69 13.48
N ARG A 258 17.18 -25.88 14.17
CA ARG A 258 17.04 -25.60 15.62
C ARG A 258 15.65 -25.08 15.97
N TRP A 259 15.12 -24.19 15.14
CA TRP A 259 13.86 -23.49 15.40
C TRP A 259 12.66 -24.05 14.63
N GLN A 260 12.82 -25.21 13.99
CA GLN A 260 11.75 -25.89 13.26
C GLN A 260 11.14 -25.06 12.11
N LEU A 261 11.98 -24.30 11.40
CA LEU A 261 11.60 -23.47 10.25
C LEU A 261 12.00 -24.09 8.90
N ARG A 262 12.46 -25.34 8.88
CA ARG A 262 13.05 -25.95 7.68
C ARG A 262 12.09 -25.95 6.49
N SER A 263 10.82 -26.32 6.70
CA SER A 263 9.87 -26.44 5.60
C SER A 263 9.50 -25.09 4.99
N THR A 264 9.33 -24.05 5.81
CA THR A 264 9.00 -22.69 5.33
C THR A 264 10.21 -22.05 4.65
N THR A 265 11.40 -22.18 5.24
CA THR A 265 12.66 -21.75 4.61
C THR A 265 12.88 -22.48 3.28
N TYR A 266 12.71 -23.80 3.24
CA TYR A 266 12.86 -24.59 2.01
C TYR A 266 11.95 -24.09 0.87
N LEU A 267 10.65 -23.96 1.13
CA LEU A 267 9.70 -23.58 0.09
C LEU A 267 9.92 -22.14 -0.39
N ALA A 268 10.24 -21.20 0.51
CA ALA A 268 10.54 -19.83 0.13
C ALA A 268 11.80 -19.73 -0.75
N LEU A 269 12.87 -20.43 -0.39
CA LEU A 269 14.10 -20.47 -1.19
C LEU A 269 13.89 -21.22 -2.52
N LEU A 270 13.09 -22.29 -2.52
CA LEU A 270 12.73 -22.99 -3.76
C LEU A 270 12.00 -22.07 -4.74
N MET A 271 11.16 -21.18 -4.24
CA MET A 271 10.48 -20.15 -5.05
C MET A 271 11.47 -19.14 -5.61
N ALA A 272 12.45 -18.68 -4.80
CA ALA A 272 13.50 -17.78 -5.28
C ALA A 272 14.33 -18.42 -6.41
N VAL A 273 14.72 -19.70 -6.27
CA VAL A 273 15.39 -20.45 -7.35
C VAL A 273 14.47 -20.59 -8.56
N GLY A 274 13.21 -20.94 -8.34
CA GLY A 274 12.26 -21.22 -9.39
C GLY A 274 11.85 -20.02 -10.25
N LEU A 275 11.68 -18.86 -9.60
CA LEU A 275 11.20 -17.63 -10.24
C LEU A 275 12.34 -16.74 -10.73
N PHE A 276 13.49 -16.74 -10.03
CA PHE A 276 14.56 -15.77 -10.25
C PHE A 276 15.93 -16.41 -10.47
N GLU A 277 16.02 -17.74 -10.56
CA GLU A 277 17.30 -18.44 -10.75
C GLU A 277 18.32 -18.09 -9.65
N ALA A 278 17.84 -17.84 -8.43
CA ALA A 278 18.68 -17.47 -7.29
C ALA A 278 19.82 -18.47 -7.05
N ASP A 279 21.03 -17.96 -6.81
CA ASP A 279 22.24 -18.76 -6.57
C ASP A 279 22.24 -19.38 -5.16
N ILE A 280 21.42 -20.42 -4.99
CA ILE A 280 21.27 -21.15 -3.73
C ILE A 280 21.87 -22.54 -3.87
N PRO A 281 22.86 -22.93 -3.04
CA PRO A 281 23.47 -24.25 -3.10
C PRO A 281 22.45 -25.37 -2.98
N ARG A 282 22.57 -26.38 -3.86
CA ARG A 282 21.66 -27.53 -3.88
C ARG A 282 21.70 -28.28 -2.56
N GLU A 283 22.86 -28.33 -1.91
CA GLU A 283 23.10 -28.97 -0.63
C GLU A 283 22.29 -28.30 0.48
N ALA A 284 22.21 -26.97 0.49
CA ALA A 284 21.42 -26.20 1.45
C ALA A 284 19.91 -26.48 1.28
N LEU A 285 19.41 -26.45 0.04
CA LEU A 285 18.01 -26.79 -0.25
C LEU A 285 17.68 -28.23 0.15
N GLN A 286 18.58 -29.19 -0.12
CA GLN A 286 18.39 -30.59 0.27
C GLN A 286 18.38 -30.76 1.79
N ALA A 287 19.24 -30.05 2.51
CA ALA A 287 19.29 -30.07 3.97
C ALA A 287 18.02 -29.47 4.61
N LEU A 288 17.41 -28.46 3.98
CA LEU A 288 16.14 -27.88 4.44
C LEU A 288 14.92 -28.72 4.07
N ARG A 289 14.94 -29.42 2.92
CA ARG A 289 13.78 -30.17 2.42
C ARG A 289 13.35 -31.29 3.36
N LYS A 290 12.15 -31.18 3.94
CA LYS A 290 11.49 -32.29 4.64
C LYS A 290 10.73 -33.18 3.66
N ARG A 291 10.91 -34.50 3.78
CA ARG A 291 10.14 -35.52 3.02
C ARG A 291 8.79 -35.79 3.68
N SER A 292 8.01 -34.74 3.89
CA SER A 292 6.66 -34.83 4.45
C SER A 292 5.62 -34.58 3.36
N LEU A 293 4.47 -35.25 3.45
CA LEU A 293 3.40 -35.10 2.47
C LEU A 293 2.98 -33.62 2.27
N PRO A 294 2.81 -32.78 3.32
CA PRO A 294 2.46 -31.37 3.13
C PRO A 294 3.50 -30.59 2.34
N VAL A 295 4.80 -30.81 2.58
CA VAL A 295 5.87 -30.13 1.84
C VAL A 295 5.86 -30.54 0.38
N LEU A 296 5.71 -31.84 0.08
CA LEU A 296 5.65 -32.35 -1.28
C LEU A 296 4.41 -31.84 -2.04
N VAL A 297 3.25 -31.76 -1.36
CA VAL A 297 2.02 -31.20 -1.94
C VAL A 297 2.18 -29.71 -2.20
N SER A 298 2.69 -28.94 -1.24
CA SER A 298 2.94 -27.50 -1.39
C SER A 298 3.91 -27.22 -2.52
N GLU A 299 5.03 -27.96 -2.62
CA GLU A 299 5.98 -27.86 -3.72
C GLU A 299 5.29 -28.08 -5.08
N GLN A 300 4.44 -29.10 -5.19
CA GLN A 300 3.75 -29.39 -6.44
C GLN A 300 2.67 -28.35 -6.79
N LEU A 301 1.96 -27.81 -5.79
CA LEU A 301 0.95 -26.78 -5.99
C LEU A 301 1.59 -25.43 -6.36
N LEU A 302 2.68 -25.05 -5.70
CA LEU A 302 3.43 -23.82 -6.00
C LEU A 302 3.90 -23.81 -7.45
N ARG A 303 4.45 -24.92 -7.95
CA ARG A 303 4.88 -25.05 -9.36
C ARG A 303 3.76 -24.91 -10.38
N ARG A 304 2.52 -25.20 -9.99
CA ARG A 304 1.33 -25.17 -10.86
C ARG A 304 0.50 -23.90 -10.71
N ALA A 305 0.73 -23.11 -9.67
CA ALA A 305 0.01 -21.88 -9.41
C ALA A 305 0.55 -20.76 -10.30
N ASP A 306 -0.36 -19.94 -10.84
CA ASP A 306 0.04 -18.64 -11.36
C ASP A 306 0.22 -17.70 -10.17
N LEU A 307 1.48 -17.56 -9.74
CA LEU A 307 1.85 -16.83 -8.53
C LEU A 307 1.72 -15.32 -8.68
N VAL A 308 1.68 -14.82 -9.91
CA VAL A 308 1.46 -13.39 -10.18
C VAL A 308 0.00 -13.05 -9.91
N GLN A 309 -0.92 -13.86 -10.44
CA GLN A 309 -2.35 -13.64 -10.22
C GLN A 309 -2.89 -14.25 -8.92
N PHE A 310 -2.04 -14.96 -8.17
CA PHE A 310 -2.44 -15.59 -6.92
C PHE A 310 -2.82 -14.56 -5.86
N ASP A 311 -4.04 -14.69 -5.35
CA ASP A 311 -4.51 -13.94 -4.19
C ASP A 311 -4.86 -14.93 -3.07
N GLY A 312 -4.02 -14.99 -2.04
CA GLY A 312 -4.22 -15.85 -0.88
C GLY A 312 -5.45 -15.49 -0.04
N HIS A 313 -6.12 -14.36 -0.30
CA HIS A 313 -7.43 -14.01 0.28
C HIS A 313 -8.60 -14.72 -0.41
N ARG A 314 -8.37 -15.34 -1.57
CA ARG A 314 -9.36 -16.18 -2.27
C ARG A 314 -9.12 -17.64 -1.91
N ALA A 315 -10.20 -18.41 -1.79
CA ALA A 315 -10.08 -19.83 -1.47
C ALA A 315 -9.30 -20.57 -2.56
N HIS A 316 -8.12 -21.08 -2.20
CA HIS A 316 -7.25 -21.83 -3.10
C HIS A 316 -6.62 -23.01 -2.36
N PRO A 317 -6.45 -24.21 -2.98
CA PRO A 317 -5.83 -25.37 -2.34
C PRO A 317 -4.44 -25.08 -1.74
N LEU A 318 -3.71 -24.16 -2.38
CA LEU A 318 -2.41 -23.71 -1.90
C LEU A 318 -2.48 -23.04 -0.51
N ASN A 319 -3.56 -22.33 -0.17
CA ASN A 319 -3.72 -21.69 1.14
C ASN A 319 -3.67 -22.73 2.26
N LEU A 320 -4.44 -23.82 2.11
CA LEU A 320 -4.46 -24.91 3.08
C LEU A 320 -3.12 -25.64 3.09
N ALA A 321 -2.53 -25.88 1.91
CA ALA A 321 -1.24 -26.53 1.81
C ALA A 321 -0.16 -25.76 2.59
N ILE A 322 -0.05 -24.44 2.40
CA ILE A 322 0.88 -23.55 3.12
C ILE A 322 0.61 -23.54 4.62
N VAL A 323 -0.66 -23.45 5.05
CA VAL A 323 -1.02 -23.50 6.49
C VAL A 323 -0.57 -24.82 7.14
N LEU A 324 -0.54 -25.90 6.38
CA LEU A 324 -0.10 -27.22 6.86
C LEU A 324 1.41 -27.47 6.70
N VAL A 325 2.16 -26.50 6.15
CA VAL A 325 3.63 -26.51 6.15
C VAL A 325 4.11 -26.17 7.55
N HIS A 326 4.10 -27.19 8.40
CA HIS A 326 4.66 -27.12 9.75
C HIS A 326 5.66 -28.26 9.95
N ASP A 327 6.75 -27.95 10.61
CA ASP A 327 7.84 -28.89 10.84
C ASP A 327 7.49 -29.94 11.90
N ASP A 328 6.71 -29.53 12.91
CA ASP A 328 6.19 -30.40 13.97
C ASP A 328 4.83 -31.02 13.62
N VAL A 329 4.68 -32.33 13.86
CA VAL A 329 3.49 -33.11 13.50
C VAL A 329 2.31 -32.80 14.43
N ARG A 330 2.55 -32.54 15.73
CA ARG A 330 1.50 -32.24 16.71
C ARG A 330 0.91 -30.87 16.42
N ASP A 331 1.74 -29.87 16.17
CA ASP A 331 1.29 -28.54 15.80
C ASP A 331 0.63 -28.53 14.43
N ARG A 332 1.11 -29.33 13.48
CA ARG A 332 0.38 -29.55 12.22
C ARG A 332 -1.01 -30.14 12.45
N ALA A 333 -1.14 -31.16 13.31
CA ALA A 333 -2.43 -31.76 13.63
C ALA A 333 -3.35 -30.74 14.33
N ARG A 334 -2.79 -29.92 15.23
CA ARG A 334 -3.50 -28.80 15.87
C ARG A 334 -3.99 -27.78 14.85
N LEU A 335 -3.13 -27.34 13.93
CA LEU A 335 -3.49 -26.41 12.84
C LEU A 335 -4.54 -27.03 11.92
N LEU A 336 -4.45 -28.32 11.61
CA LEU A 336 -5.46 -29.03 10.83
C LEU A 336 -6.81 -29.11 11.56
N MET A 337 -6.83 -29.38 12.87
CA MET A 337 -8.06 -29.36 13.67
C MET A 337 -8.65 -27.96 13.81
N GLN A 338 -7.78 -26.94 13.83
CA GLN A 338 -8.20 -25.54 13.82
C GLN A 338 -8.54 -25.05 12.43
N ALA A 339 -8.12 -25.73 11.35
CA ALA A 339 -8.33 -25.28 9.98
C ALA A 339 -9.83 -25.12 9.64
N PRO A 340 -10.75 -26.01 10.04
CA PRO A 340 -12.20 -25.84 9.86
C PRO A 340 -12.87 -24.81 10.79
N ALA A 341 -12.20 -24.30 11.83
CA ALA A 341 -12.68 -23.17 12.64
C ALA A 341 -12.03 -21.85 12.18
N ALA A 342 -10.81 -21.95 11.66
CA ALA A 342 -10.09 -20.90 10.97
C ALA A 342 -10.68 -20.67 9.59
N PHE A 343 -11.23 -21.65 8.86
CA PHE A 343 -11.81 -21.49 7.51
C PHE A 343 -13.10 -20.66 7.54
N PRO A 344 -14.10 -20.96 8.39
CA PRO A 344 -15.28 -20.13 8.59
C PRO A 344 -14.93 -18.88 9.37
N GLY A 345 -13.95 -18.89 10.27
CA GLY A 345 -13.43 -17.69 10.94
C GLY A 345 -12.64 -16.77 10.01
N TRP A 346 -12.11 -17.29 8.91
CA TRP A 346 -11.38 -16.59 7.86
C TRP A 346 -12.38 -16.09 6.82
N GLN A 347 -13.36 -16.89 6.40
CA GLN A 347 -14.55 -16.42 5.69
C GLN A 347 -15.35 -15.42 6.52
N ALA A 348 -15.42 -15.57 7.84
CA ALA A 348 -16.07 -14.66 8.77
C ALA A 348 -15.18 -13.49 9.18
N ARG A 349 -13.86 -13.51 9.00
CA ARG A 349 -13.02 -12.31 9.04
C ARG A 349 -13.14 -11.55 7.72
N VAL A 350 -13.07 -12.24 6.60
CA VAL A 350 -13.47 -11.75 5.27
C VAL A 350 -14.91 -11.20 5.30
N ALA A 351 -15.80 -11.78 6.13
CA ALA A 351 -17.17 -11.32 6.31
C ALA A 351 -17.42 -10.33 7.47
N GLN A 352 -16.69 -10.33 8.57
CA GLN A 352 -16.93 -9.42 9.71
C GLN A 352 -15.97 -8.23 9.70
N GLY A 353 -14.98 -8.24 8.82
CA GLY A 353 -13.98 -7.20 8.76
C GLY A 353 -12.60 -7.80 8.70
N ASP A 354 -12.10 -7.85 7.49
CA ASP A 354 -10.82 -7.27 7.17
C ASP A 354 -10.90 -5.74 7.37
N GLN A 355 -11.19 -5.37 8.63
CA GLN A 355 -11.05 -4.04 9.21
C GLN A 355 -9.61 -3.84 9.71
N ALA A 356 -8.65 -4.60 9.16
CA ALA A 356 -7.24 -4.32 9.31
C ALA A 356 -6.51 -4.24 7.96
N VAL A 357 -6.84 -5.02 6.90
CA VAL A 357 -6.32 -4.75 5.54
C VAL A 357 -7.24 -5.28 4.42
N GLY A 358 -8.38 -4.63 4.18
CA GLY A 358 -9.48 -5.13 3.32
C GLY A 358 -9.21 -5.49 1.85
N ARG A 359 -9.72 -6.67 1.44
CA ARG A 359 -10.44 -6.86 0.15
C ARG A 359 -11.93 -7.15 0.40
N PRO A 360 -12.84 -6.70 -0.48
CA PRO A 360 -14.16 -6.20 -0.11
C PRO A 360 -15.20 -7.31 0.11
N LYS A 361 -15.91 -7.22 1.24
CA LYS A 361 -17.27 -7.75 1.37
C LYS A 361 -18.21 -6.93 0.48
N PRO A 362 -19.32 -7.50 -0.07
CA PRO A 362 -20.26 -6.73 -0.89
C PRO A 362 -20.77 -5.56 -0.05
N ALA A 363 -20.41 -4.37 -0.51
CA ALA A 363 -20.50 -3.18 0.30
C ALA A 363 -21.95 -2.91 0.73
N THR A 364 -22.18 -2.69 2.01
CA THR A 364 -22.90 -1.48 2.36
C THR A 364 -22.02 -0.35 1.83
N ALA A 365 -22.36 0.15 0.63
CA ALA A 365 -21.54 1.03 -0.20
C ALA A 365 -20.70 1.99 0.64
N ALA A 366 -19.37 1.95 0.46
CA ALA A 366 -18.47 2.97 1.02
C ALA A 366 -19.08 4.35 0.72
N PRO A 367 -19.07 5.29 1.69
CA PRO A 367 -19.68 6.59 1.49
C PRO A 367 -19.05 7.24 0.26
N VAL A 368 -19.88 7.56 -0.73
CA VAL A 368 -19.40 8.15 -1.98
C VAL A 368 -19.10 9.62 -1.73
N VAL A 369 -17.88 10.03 -2.07
CA VAL A 369 -17.46 11.42 -2.14
C VAL A 369 -17.45 11.81 -3.62
N LEU A 370 -18.38 12.66 -4.02
CA LEU A 370 -18.55 13.05 -5.41
C LEU A 370 -17.83 14.37 -5.69
N HIS A 371 -16.79 14.34 -6.52
CA HIS A 371 -16.06 15.48 -7.04
C HIS A 371 -16.73 15.98 -8.32
N LEU A 372 -17.44 17.11 -8.23
CA LEU A 372 -18.21 17.66 -9.34
C LEU A 372 -17.41 18.73 -10.11
N LEU A 373 -17.29 18.51 -11.41
CA LEU A 373 -16.56 19.35 -12.37
C LEU A 373 -17.53 19.87 -13.46
N PRO A 374 -17.29 21.07 -14.02
CA PRO A 374 -18.22 21.66 -14.99
C PRO A 374 -18.23 20.94 -16.35
N VAL A 375 -17.06 20.65 -16.90
CA VAL A 375 -16.83 20.00 -18.21
C VAL A 375 -15.60 19.12 -18.12
N ASP A 376 -15.41 18.26 -19.11
CA ASP A 376 -14.18 17.51 -19.33
C ASP A 376 -13.16 18.26 -20.22
N LEU A 377 -12.46 19.27 -19.70
CA LEU A 377 -11.45 20.05 -20.44
C LEU A 377 -10.23 20.29 -19.56
N ALA A 378 -9.05 19.80 -19.99
CA ALA A 378 -7.77 19.87 -19.28
C ALA A 378 -7.38 21.31 -18.88
N ARG A 379 -7.96 21.80 -17.79
CA ARG A 379 -7.65 23.07 -17.13
C ARG A 379 -7.45 22.80 -15.65
N GLY A 380 -6.65 23.63 -14.99
CA GLY A 380 -6.06 23.38 -13.66
C GLY A 380 -7.01 22.86 -12.56
N ALA A 381 -8.31 23.16 -12.62
CA ALA A 381 -9.33 22.61 -11.72
C ALA A 381 -9.41 21.08 -11.73
N GLN A 382 -9.34 20.48 -12.92
CA GLN A 382 -9.54 19.05 -13.11
C GLN A 382 -8.28 18.25 -12.82
N THR A 383 -7.12 18.72 -13.28
CA THR A 383 -5.81 18.12 -12.94
C THR A 383 -5.66 18.08 -11.42
N TYR A 384 -6.07 19.15 -10.75
CA TYR A 384 -6.09 19.19 -9.29
C TYR A 384 -7.14 18.26 -8.69
N ALA A 385 -8.36 18.24 -9.22
CA ALA A 385 -9.40 17.33 -8.72
C ALA A 385 -9.01 15.86 -8.86
N LYS A 386 -8.35 15.47 -9.97
CA LYS A 386 -7.84 14.11 -10.19
C LYS A 386 -6.64 13.80 -9.30
N ALA A 387 -5.68 14.72 -9.17
CA ALA A 387 -4.58 14.57 -8.22
C ALA A 387 -5.08 14.46 -6.77
N LEU A 388 -6.11 15.23 -6.40
CA LEU A 388 -6.75 15.18 -5.09
C LEU A 388 -7.51 13.87 -4.89
N CYS A 389 -8.26 13.38 -5.89
CA CYS A 389 -8.92 12.07 -5.80
C CYS A 389 -7.88 10.96 -5.63
N ALA A 390 -6.81 10.96 -6.45
CA ALA A 390 -5.73 9.98 -6.36
C ALA A 390 -4.96 10.05 -5.03
N ALA A 391 -4.80 11.24 -4.44
CA ALA A 391 -4.16 11.42 -3.14
C ALA A 391 -5.08 11.04 -1.96
N LEU A 392 -6.40 11.11 -2.14
CA LEU A 392 -7.42 10.77 -1.14
C LEU A 392 -7.99 9.37 -1.32
N GLU A 393 -7.51 8.61 -2.30
CA GLU A 393 -7.97 7.26 -2.58
C GLU A 393 -7.53 6.33 -1.44
N ASP A 394 -8.42 6.16 -0.47
CA ASP A 394 -8.27 5.26 0.67
C ASP A 394 -9.49 4.34 0.83
N HIS A 395 -9.39 3.32 1.69
CA HIS A 395 -10.49 2.38 1.93
C HIS A 395 -11.69 2.97 2.70
N ARG A 396 -11.68 4.26 3.06
CA ARG A 396 -12.70 4.91 3.92
C ARG A 396 -13.79 5.62 3.12
N ALA A 397 -13.50 6.08 1.91
CA ALA A 397 -14.47 6.73 1.05
C ALA A 397 -14.21 6.46 -0.43
N ARG A 398 -15.27 6.28 -1.22
CA ARG A 398 -15.14 6.14 -2.68
C ARG A 398 -15.20 7.51 -3.33
N HIS A 399 -14.06 8.01 -3.78
CA HIS A 399 -13.96 9.26 -4.53
C HIS A 399 -14.37 9.01 -5.98
N LEU A 400 -15.36 9.75 -6.49
CA LEU A 400 -15.80 9.68 -7.88
C LEU A 400 -15.78 11.07 -8.47
N THR A 401 -15.25 11.21 -9.68
CA THR A 401 -15.35 12.41 -10.48
C THR A 401 -16.63 12.38 -11.33
N MET A 402 -17.31 13.52 -11.42
CA MET A 402 -18.48 13.68 -12.29
C MET A 402 -18.42 15.00 -13.04
N THR A 403 -18.65 14.94 -14.35
CA THR A 403 -18.80 16.13 -15.19
C THR A 403 -20.27 16.46 -15.44
N ILE A 404 -20.61 17.75 -15.37
CA ILE A 404 -21.99 18.22 -15.61
C ILE A 404 -22.30 18.29 -17.11
N PHE A 405 -21.37 18.80 -17.92
CA PHE A 405 -21.57 19.03 -19.35
C PHE A 405 -20.59 18.21 -20.20
N ARG A 406 -21.07 17.79 -21.38
CA ARG A 406 -20.25 17.14 -22.41
C ARG A 406 -19.18 18.08 -22.97
N SER A 407 -17.99 17.55 -23.27
CA SER A 407 -16.90 18.21 -24.02
C SER A 407 -16.68 17.47 -25.34
N GLU A 408 -16.28 18.19 -26.41
CA GLU A 408 -15.99 17.61 -27.73
C GLU A 408 -14.48 17.38 -27.98
N ASP A 409 -13.60 17.95 -27.13
CA ASP A 409 -12.14 17.82 -27.23
C ASP A 409 -11.59 16.85 -26.15
N ASP A 410 -10.80 15.87 -26.61
CA ASP A 410 -9.94 14.86 -25.94
C ASP A 410 -10.16 14.64 -24.41
N PRO A 411 -10.74 13.49 -23.99
CA PRO A 411 -11.28 13.30 -22.65
C PRO A 411 -10.20 12.93 -21.62
N LEU A 412 -10.15 13.66 -20.50
CA LEU A 412 -9.58 13.11 -19.28
C LEU A 412 -10.63 12.15 -18.73
N GLU A 413 -10.35 10.85 -18.71
CA GLU A 413 -11.27 9.82 -18.17
C GLU A 413 -11.83 10.22 -16.79
N THR A 414 -13.06 10.74 -16.77
CA THR A 414 -13.85 10.98 -15.56
C THR A 414 -14.74 9.79 -15.31
N ASP A 415 -14.89 9.40 -14.04
CA ASP A 415 -15.61 8.18 -13.66
C ASP A 415 -17.07 8.19 -14.14
N LEU A 416 -17.67 9.39 -14.19
CA LEU A 416 -19.07 9.59 -14.55
C LEU A 416 -19.24 10.88 -15.36
N SER A 417 -20.12 10.84 -16.35
CA SER A 417 -20.61 12.04 -17.04
C SER A 417 -22.13 12.07 -17.04
N LEU A 418 -22.70 13.27 -16.85
CA LEU A 418 -24.14 13.48 -17.08
C LEU A 418 -24.48 13.62 -18.58
N ASP A 419 -23.49 13.72 -19.45
CA ASP A 419 -23.63 13.87 -20.93
C ASP A 419 -24.63 14.97 -21.34
N VAL A 420 -24.74 16.03 -20.55
CA VAL A 420 -25.65 17.14 -20.87
C VAL A 420 -24.97 18.04 -21.89
N MET A 421 -25.55 18.14 -23.09
CA MET A 421 -25.09 19.13 -24.06
C MET A 421 -25.28 20.56 -23.51
N PRO A 422 -24.27 21.43 -23.61
CA PRO A 422 -24.37 22.79 -23.10
C PRO A 422 -25.42 23.61 -23.87
N GLY A 423 -26.57 23.85 -23.23
CA GLY A 423 -27.67 24.63 -23.79
C GLY A 423 -27.55 26.15 -23.57
N ARG A 424 -28.51 26.93 -24.10
CA ARG A 424 -28.59 28.39 -23.89
C ARG A 424 -28.62 28.78 -22.41
N GLY A 425 -29.17 27.94 -21.53
CA GLY A 425 -29.23 28.18 -20.07
C GLY A 425 -27.86 28.25 -19.40
N ARG A 426 -26.87 27.46 -19.87
CA ARG A 426 -25.49 27.53 -19.39
C ARG A 426 -24.86 28.92 -19.65
N ARG A 427 -25.17 29.57 -20.77
CA ARG A 427 -24.71 30.95 -21.09
C ARG A 427 -25.28 32.01 -20.14
N PHE A 428 -26.49 31.80 -19.63
CA PHE A 428 -27.11 32.64 -18.60
C PHE A 428 -26.71 32.25 -17.16
N GLY A 429 -25.84 31.23 -17.02
CA GLY A 429 -25.17 30.88 -15.79
C GLY A 429 -25.82 29.77 -14.96
N PHE A 430 -26.94 29.19 -15.41
CA PHE A 430 -27.61 28.03 -14.79
C PHE A 430 -28.49 27.29 -15.81
N ASP A 431 -28.25 26.00 -16.01
CA ASP A 431 -29.06 25.16 -16.91
C ASP A 431 -30.00 24.23 -16.12
N VAL A 432 -31.31 24.37 -16.35
CA VAL A 432 -32.36 23.60 -15.63
C VAL A 432 -32.28 22.11 -15.95
N ARG A 433 -31.92 21.73 -17.18
CA ARG A 433 -31.79 20.31 -17.57
C ARG A 433 -30.59 19.69 -16.85
N ALA A 434 -29.47 20.40 -16.80
CA ALA A 434 -28.30 19.98 -16.03
C ALA A 434 -28.60 19.83 -14.54
N ALA A 435 -29.38 20.76 -13.95
CA ALA A 435 -29.81 20.66 -12.57
C ALA A 435 -30.74 19.45 -12.33
N PHE A 436 -31.65 19.16 -13.26
CA PHE A 436 -32.54 18.01 -13.19
C PHE A 436 -31.77 16.68 -13.26
N GLU A 437 -30.89 16.52 -14.24
CA GLU A 437 -30.07 15.30 -14.38
C GLU A 437 -29.12 15.12 -13.19
N LEU A 438 -28.49 16.20 -12.72
CA LEU A 438 -27.67 16.14 -11.51
C LEU A 438 -28.51 15.72 -10.29
N ARG A 439 -29.73 16.26 -10.12
CA ARG A 439 -30.62 15.85 -9.03
C ARG A 439 -30.99 14.38 -9.13
N ARG A 440 -31.23 13.86 -10.33
CA ARG A 440 -31.53 12.45 -10.59
C ARG A 440 -30.32 11.57 -10.23
N ALA A 441 -29.12 11.96 -10.67
CA ALA A 441 -27.88 11.27 -10.37
C ALA A 441 -27.58 11.25 -8.86
N LEU A 442 -27.68 12.39 -8.16
CA LEU A 442 -27.45 12.48 -6.72
C LEU A 442 -28.47 11.67 -5.89
N ARG A 443 -29.72 11.58 -6.35
CA ARG A 443 -30.74 10.73 -5.71
C ARG A 443 -30.44 9.24 -5.85
N LYS A 444 -29.92 8.83 -7.02
CA LYS A 444 -29.53 7.46 -7.30
C LYS A 444 -28.26 7.07 -6.54
N MET A 445 -27.23 7.92 -6.61
CA MET A 445 -25.91 7.68 -6.04
C MET A 445 -25.85 7.86 -4.52
N LYS A 446 -26.67 8.77 -3.98
CA LYS A 446 -26.75 9.06 -2.55
C LYS A 446 -25.38 9.40 -1.91
N PRO A 447 -24.57 10.32 -2.48
CA PRO A 447 -23.25 10.60 -1.95
C PRO A 447 -23.29 11.17 -0.53
N ALA A 448 -22.33 10.77 0.29
CA ALA A 448 -22.17 11.29 1.65
C ALA A 448 -21.60 12.71 1.63
N ILE A 449 -20.67 12.97 0.71
CA ILE A 449 -20.03 14.28 0.52
C ILE A 449 -20.06 14.65 -0.96
N ILE A 450 -20.27 15.93 -1.26
CA ILE A 450 -20.18 16.48 -2.61
C ILE A 450 -19.15 17.61 -2.58
N VAL A 451 -18.11 17.51 -3.42
CA VAL A 451 -17.05 18.50 -3.56
C VAL A 451 -17.29 19.27 -4.86
N ALA A 452 -17.64 20.55 -4.76
CA ALA A 452 -17.79 21.42 -5.93
C ALA A 452 -16.46 22.09 -6.28
N HIS A 453 -15.88 21.70 -7.43
CA HIS A 453 -14.64 22.27 -7.93
C HIS A 453 -14.91 23.54 -8.74
N GLY A 454 -14.85 24.69 -8.07
CA GLY A 454 -15.10 26.00 -8.66
C GLY A 454 -16.57 26.44 -8.68
N GLY A 455 -16.77 27.70 -9.06
CA GLY A 455 -18.05 28.39 -8.89
C GLY A 455 -19.18 27.91 -9.80
N GLU A 456 -18.89 27.25 -10.93
CA GLU A 456 -19.93 26.72 -11.82
C GLU A 456 -20.61 25.46 -11.22
N PRO A 457 -19.88 24.41 -10.82
CA PRO A 457 -20.47 23.27 -10.08
C PRO A 457 -21.22 23.68 -8.82
N LEU A 458 -20.69 24.67 -8.05
CA LEU A 458 -21.31 25.16 -6.82
C LEU A 458 -22.77 25.59 -7.04
N LYS A 459 -23.07 26.30 -8.12
CA LYS A 459 -24.43 26.79 -8.40
C LYS A 459 -25.44 25.65 -8.49
N TYR A 460 -25.06 24.53 -9.10
CA TYR A 460 -25.95 23.39 -9.28
C TYR A 460 -26.16 22.67 -7.96
N VAL A 461 -25.10 22.27 -7.27
CA VAL A 461 -25.20 21.53 -6.00
C VAL A 461 -25.81 22.36 -4.89
N ALA A 462 -25.61 23.69 -4.89
CA ALA A 462 -26.25 24.59 -3.96
C ALA A 462 -27.78 24.62 -4.12
N VAL A 463 -28.32 24.19 -5.26
CA VAL A 463 -29.76 24.05 -5.49
C VAL A 463 -30.22 22.60 -5.26
N VAL A 464 -29.50 21.63 -5.83
CA VAL A 464 -30.02 20.26 -5.99
C VAL A 464 -29.47 19.21 -5.02
N ALA A 465 -28.40 19.50 -4.27
CA ALA A 465 -27.78 18.53 -3.38
C ALA A 465 -28.72 18.06 -2.25
N PRO A 466 -28.83 16.77 -1.92
CA PRO A 466 -29.62 16.32 -0.78
C PRO A 466 -29.12 16.95 0.54
N ARG A 467 -30.02 17.33 1.46
CA ARG A 467 -29.64 17.91 2.78
C ARG A 467 -28.79 16.99 3.66
N ARG A 468 -28.86 15.69 3.42
CA ARG A 468 -28.07 14.66 4.11
C ARG A 468 -26.63 14.56 3.61
N SER A 469 -26.33 15.13 2.43
CA SER A 469 -24.98 15.15 1.86
C SER A 469 -24.25 16.38 2.36
N LYS A 470 -23.03 16.21 2.86
CA LYS A 470 -22.15 17.32 3.21
C LYS A 470 -21.63 18.00 1.95
N LEU A 471 -21.64 19.33 1.93
CA LEU A 471 -21.22 20.12 0.78
C LEU A 471 -19.88 20.80 1.06
N VAL A 472 -18.87 20.45 0.26
CA VAL A 472 -17.56 21.08 0.27
C VAL A 472 -17.42 21.95 -0.97
N TYR A 473 -17.02 23.21 -0.79
CA TYR A 473 -16.71 24.10 -1.90
C TYR A 473 -15.20 24.25 -2.04
N TYR A 474 -14.66 23.76 -3.15
CA TYR A 474 -13.25 23.85 -3.48
C TYR A 474 -13.01 25.07 -4.38
N LYS A 475 -12.46 26.14 -3.79
CA LYS A 475 -12.27 27.45 -4.43
C LYS A 475 -10.86 27.56 -5.01
N ILE A 476 -10.82 27.60 -6.35
CA ILE A 476 -9.59 27.52 -7.17
C ILE A 476 -9.25 28.83 -7.91
N GLY A 477 -10.00 29.92 -7.70
CA GLY A 477 -9.77 31.18 -8.41
C GLY A 477 -10.33 32.38 -7.67
N LYS A 478 -9.64 33.53 -7.82
CA LYS A 478 -10.08 34.84 -7.31
C LYS A 478 -11.42 35.20 -7.94
N ALA A 479 -12.32 35.80 -7.18
CA ALA A 479 -13.58 36.29 -7.74
C ALA A 479 -13.48 37.72 -8.30
N ALA A 480 -12.28 38.31 -8.29
CA ALA A 480 -11.96 39.59 -8.87
C ALA A 480 -12.43 39.64 -10.33
N GLY A 481 -13.50 40.42 -10.57
CA GLY A 481 -14.18 40.57 -11.87
C GLY A 481 -15.59 39.97 -11.97
N ARG A 482 -15.97 38.99 -11.13
CA ARG A 482 -17.30 38.33 -11.19
C ARG A 482 -18.37 38.94 -10.28
N PHE A 483 -17.97 39.83 -9.37
CA PHE A 483 -18.84 40.48 -8.37
C PHE A 483 -19.12 41.97 -8.62
N LYS A 484 -19.20 42.42 -9.89
CA LYS A 484 -19.58 43.81 -10.21
C LYS A 484 -21.04 44.18 -9.85
N SER A 485 -21.87 43.22 -9.44
CA SER A 485 -23.30 43.43 -9.12
C SER A 485 -23.62 42.89 -7.73
N GLU A 486 -24.24 43.73 -6.88
CA GLU A 486 -24.68 43.36 -5.53
C GLU A 486 -25.62 42.15 -5.53
N MET A 487 -26.48 42.04 -6.55
CA MET A 487 -27.42 40.93 -6.69
C MET A 487 -26.68 39.58 -6.85
N ARG A 488 -25.60 39.55 -7.64
CA ARG A 488 -24.77 38.33 -7.79
C ARG A 488 -24.03 37.99 -6.50
N ARG A 489 -23.55 39.00 -5.77
CA ARG A 489 -22.89 38.79 -4.47
C ARG A 489 -23.84 38.18 -3.44
N ARG A 490 -25.07 38.70 -3.34
CA ARG A 490 -26.13 38.14 -2.49
C ARG A 490 -26.45 36.69 -2.87
N LEU A 491 -26.58 36.40 -4.17
CA LEU A 491 -26.86 35.05 -4.66
C LEU A 491 -25.75 34.04 -4.28
N TYR A 492 -24.47 34.40 -4.46
CA TYR A 492 -23.36 33.54 -4.06
C TYR A 492 -23.27 33.37 -2.54
N SER A 493 -23.50 34.43 -1.76
CA SER A 493 -23.53 34.32 -0.30
C SER A 493 -24.65 33.38 0.17
N LEU A 494 -25.83 33.43 -0.46
CA LEU A 494 -26.91 32.47 -0.21
C LEU A 494 -26.52 31.02 -0.55
N MET A 495 -25.80 30.80 -1.65
CA MET A 495 -25.29 29.46 -2.00
C MET A 495 -24.28 28.95 -0.97
N LEU A 496 -23.38 29.81 -0.50
CA LEU A 496 -22.34 29.48 0.47
C LEU A 496 -22.91 29.16 1.86
N ARG A 497 -24.10 29.65 2.21
CA ARG A 497 -24.80 29.22 3.44
C ARG A 497 -25.11 27.72 3.46
N ARG A 498 -25.25 27.10 2.27
CA ARG A 498 -25.48 25.66 2.12
C ARG A 498 -24.18 24.85 2.14
N VAL A 499 -23.02 25.49 2.08
CA VAL A 499 -21.71 24.85 2.13
C VAL A 499 -21.34 24.58 3.59
N ASP A 500 -20.97 23.34 3.89
CA ASP A 500 -20.49 22.94 5.21
C ASP A 500 -19.04 23.36 5.41
N VAL A 501 -18.18 23.21 4.39
CA VAL A 501 -16.75 23.55 4.41
C VAL A 501 -16.32 24.19 3.09
N LEU A 502 -15.56 25.28 3.16
CA LEU A 502 -14.92 25.95 2.04
C LEU A 502 -13.41 25.73 2.12
N ALA A 503 -12.84 25.13 1.09
CA ALA A 503 -11.40 24.96 0.94
C ALA A 503 -10.86 25.95 -0.10
N GLY A 504 -9.95 26.83 0.28
CA GLY A 504 -9.32 27.82 -0.61
C GLY A 504 -7.88 27.46 -0.93
N VAL A 505 -7.49 27.61 -2.21
CA VAL A 505 -6.13 27.27 -2.67
C VAL A 505 -5.06 28.34 -2.40
N SER A 506 -5.46 29.53 -1.96
CA SER A 506 -4.58 30.59 -1.47
C SER A 506 -5.19 31.22 -0.21
N ARG A 507 -4.34 31.77 0.67
CA ARG A 507 -4.82 32.50 1.88
C ARG A 507 -5.75 33.64 1.52
N GLU A 508 -5.43 34.36 0.44
CA GLU A 508 -6.26 35.43 -0.11
C GLU A 508 -7.68 34.95 -0.47
N MET A 509 -7.85 33.71 -0.93
CA MET A 509 -9.17 33.16 -1.29
C MET A 509 -10.01 32.78 -0.06
N VAL A 510 -9.34 32.37 1.02
CA VAL A 510 -9.97 32.12 2.33
C VAL A 510 -10.39 33.45 2.95
N GLU A 511 -9.50 34.43 2.98
CA GLU A 511 -9.79 35.79 3.44
C GLU A 511 -10.93 36.42 2.63
N GLU A 512 -10.95 36.26 1.31
CA GLU A 512 -12.05 36.75 0.46
C GLU A 512 -13.40 36.08 0.82
N ALA A 513 -13.40 34.81 1.18
CA ALA A 513 -14.61 34.10 1.58
C ALA A 513 -15.13 34.57 2.96
N GLU A 514 -14.22 34.83 3.89
CA GLU A 514 -14.56 35.32 5.23
C GLU A 514 -15.06 36.77 5.18
N THR A 515 -14.35 37.64 4.46
CA THR A 515 -14.59 39.09 4.44
C THR A 515 -15.65 39.53 3.43
N LEU A 516 -15.64 38.99 2.20
CA LEU A 516 -16.57 39.43 1.15
C LEU A 516 -17.84 38.60 1.09
N GLN A 517 -17.77 37.34 1.54
CA GLN A 517 -18.86 36.37 1.40
C GLN A 517 -19.50 35.96 2.74
N ASN A 518 -18.96 36.47 3.87
CA ASN A 518 -19.40 36.22 5.24
C ASN A 518 -19.45 34.73 5.61
N VAL A 519 -18.49 33.95 5.12
CA VAL A 519 -18.33 32.55 5.53
C VAL A 519 -17.60 32.51 6.88
N PRO A 520 -18.13 31.83 7.93
CA PRO A 520 -17.45 31.77 9.22
C PRO A 520 -16.07 31.11 9.11
N ALA A 521 -15.06 31.65 9.81
CA ALA A 521 -13.68 31.11 9.80
C ALA A 521 -13.59 29.62 10.19
N LYS A 522 -14.49 29.14 11.06
CA LYS A 522 -14.58 27.71 11.42
C LYS A 522 -15.02 26.78 10.27
N ARG A 523 -15.47 27.36 9.14
CA ARG A 523 -15.90 26.64 7.94
C ARG A 523 -14.95 26.86 6.77
N THR A 524 -13.84 27.57 6.97
CA THR A 524 -12.84 27.82 5.94
C THR A 524 -11.57 27.04 6.25
N ILE A 525 -10.94 26.51 5.21
CA ILE A 525 -9.68 25.78 5.30
C ILE A 525 -8.78 26.26 4.17
N TYR A 526 -7.53 26.60 4.48
CA TYR A 526 -6.51 26.86 3.49
C TYR A 526 -5.82 25.55 3.10
N ILE A 527 -5.77 25.27 1.81
CA ILE A 527 -5.07 24.10 1.25
C ILE A 527 -4.10 24.62 0.18
N PRO A 528 -2.78 24.61 0.41
CA PRO A 528 -1.83 25.13 -0.57
C PRO A 528 -1.95 24.38 -1.89
N ASN A 529 -1.83 25.10 -3.00
CA ASN A 529 -1.70 24.48 -4.30
C ASN A 529 -0.29 23.88 -4.40
N GLY A 530 -0.13 22.62 -4.83
CA GLY A 530 1.17 21.92 -4.87
C GLY A 530 2.18 22.45 -5.89
N ARG A 531 2.07 23.73 -6.27
CA ARG A 531 3.05 24.52 -7.03
C ARG A 531 3.79 25.53 -6.15
N GLU A 532 3.40 25.69 -4.89
CA GLU A 532 3.99 26.59 -3.90
C GLU A 532 4.68 25.82 -2.78
#